data_AF-A0A060XVQ6-F1
#
_entry.id   AF-A0A060XVQ6-F1
#
_cell.length_a   1.000
_cell.length_b   1.000
_cell.length_c   1.000
_cell.angle_alpha   90.00
_cell.angle_beta   90.00
_cell.angle_gamma   90.00
#
_symmetry.space_group_name_H-M   'P 1'
#
loop_
_entity.id
_entity.type
_entity.pdbx_description
1 polymer ?
#
loop_
_entity_poly.entity_id
_entity_poly.type
_entity_poly.pdbx_seq_one_letter_code
_entity_poly.pdbx_strand_id
1 'polypeptide(L)'
;MCVLLCVRCISCLSTRWRCYWDQDSHSCLSSKEDSKHSLLENATFCPSLVAENVAPSPSGMTQNFTLFLDNVVQGEELECDFGNEQRYDSRWLEDSSGVKCSGVTLTTVEKSQVFQLSLRRKGHLDKYIDSPKPVTVEVYNCGVGNGDCSQCWGRENLGHLCGWCDNSCRPRNDCQYMNSQCPDPEITKVGIHIHTHTHTHTHTHTHTHTHH
;
A
#
# COMPACT_ATOMS: atom_id res chain seq x y z
N MET A 1 14.19 29.58 -1.64
CA MET A 1 12.86 29.00 -1.92
C MET A 1 12.92 27.50 -2.19
N CYS A 2 13.93 26.99 -2.93
CA CYS A 2 14.16 25.55 -3.13
C CYS A 2 14.48 24.77 -1.83
N VAL A 3 15.30 25.36 -0.95
CA VAL A 3 15.88 24.67 0.22
C VAL A 3 14.90 24.45 1.39
N LEU A 4 13.87 25.29 1.50
CA LEU A 4 13.01 25.36 2.70
C LEU A 4 11.77 24.45 2.65
N LEU A 5 11.50 23.76 1.53
CA LEU A 5 10.27 22.97 1.36
C LEU A 5 10.46 21.61 0.66
N CYS A 6 11.63 21.32 0.08
CA CYS A 6 11.84 20.11 -0.71
C CYS A 6 12.93 19.23 -0.09
N VAL A 7 12.53 18.31 0.79
CA VAL A 7 13.40 17.30 1.43
C VAL A 7 13.57 16.03 0.60
N ARG A 8 13.01 16.02 -0.62
CA ARG A 8 12.92 14.88 -1.52
C ARG A 8 13.34 15.27 -2.93
N CYS A 9 14.00 14.38 -3.66
CA CYS A 9 14.58 14.68 -4.97
C CYS A 9 13.50 15.01 -5.99
N ILE A 10 12.46 14.17 -6.10
CA ILE A 10 11.36 14.41 -7.05
C ILE A 10 10.68 15.73 -6.73
N SER A 11 10.43 16.01 -5.45
CA SER A 11 9.82 17.27 -5.04
C SER A 11 10.70 18.48 -5.40
N CYS A 12 12.03 18.37 -5.24
CA CYS A 12 12.99 19.42 -5.55
C CYS A 12 13.06 19.74 -7.06
N LEU A 13 13.13 18.70 -7.89
CA LEU A 13 13.34 18.83 -9.34
C LEU A 13 12.04 18.99 -10.12
N SER A 14 10.89 18.72 -9.51
CA SER A 14 9.57 18.95 -10.11
C SER A 14 8.97 20.32 -9.79
N THR A 15 9.69 21.17 -9.04
CA THR A 15 9.21 22.53 -8.77
C THR A 15 9.21 23.39 -10.04
N ARG A 16 8.47 24.51 -10.00
CA ARG A 16 8.51 25.53 -11.06
C ARG A 16 9.80 26.36 -11.05
N TRP A 17 10.62 26.21 -10.01
CA TRP A 17 11.85 26.97 -9.83
C TRP A 17 13.04 26.15 -10.30
N ARG A 18 14.11 26.83 -10.71
CA ARG A 18 15.34 26.16 -11.13
C ARG A 18 16.12 25.71 -9.89
N CYS A 19 15.84 24.50 -9.43
CA CYS A 19 16.49 23.86 -8.31
C CYS A 19 17.39 22.70 -8.78
N TYR A 20 18.29 22.28 -7.92
CA TYR A 20 19.24 21.19 -8.17
C TYR A 20 19.21 20.22 -7.01
N TRP A 21 19.42 18.93 -7.28
CA TRP A 21 19.53 17.94 -6.22
C TRP A 21 20.97 17.46 -6.10
N ASP A 22 21.54 17.58 -4.91
CA ASP A 22 22.88 17.10 -4.63
C ASP A 22 22.82 15.67 -4.09
N GLN A 23 23.40 14.73 -4.82
CA GLN A 23 23.36 13.31 -4.46
C GLN A 23 24.15 13.00 -3.21
N ASP A 24 25.30 13.64 -2.98
CA ASP A 24 26.16 13.38 -1.83
C ASP A 24 25.54 13.87 -0.51
N SER A 25 25.01 15.10 -0.51
CA SER A 25 24.33 15.65 0.67
C SER A 25 22.87 15.28 0.76
N HIS A 26 22.30 14.58 -0.24
CA HIS A 26 20.88 14.24 -0.35
C HIS A 26 19.96 15.43 -0.06
N SER A 27 20.24 16.58 -0.67
CA SER A 27 19.59 17.85 -0.35
C SER A 27 19.26 18.66 -1.60
N CYS A 28 18.22 19.49 -1.50
CA CYS A 28 17.82 20.40 -2.56
C CYS A 28 18.60 21.72 -2.46
N LEU A 29 19.23 22.13 -3.55
CA LEU A 29 20.02 23.35 -3.68
C LEU A 29 19.36 24.36 -4.63
N SER A 30 19.65 25.65 -4.42
CA SER A 30 19.22 26.73 -5.30
C SER A 30 20.28 27.17 -6.32
N SER A 31 21.56 26.88 -6.08
CA SER A 31 22.66 27.17 -7.01
C SER A 31 23.51 25.91 -7.25
N LYS A 32 24.26 25.92 -8.36
CA LYS A 32 25.23 24.87 -8.72
C LYS A 32 26.56 25.03 -7.99
N GLU A 33 26.90 26.25 -7.57
CA GLU A 33 28.18 26.59 -6.94
C GLU A 33 28.35 25.94 -5.56
N ASP A 34 27.24 25.51 -4.95
CA ASP A 34 27.20 24.91 -3.61
C ASP A 34 27.51 23.39 -3.60
N SER A 35 27.72 22.75 -4.76
CA SER A 35 27.91 21.28 -4.87
C SER A 35 29.33 20.86 -5.30
N LYS A 36 29.67 19.60 -4.97
CA LYS A 36 30.96 18.94 -5.24
C LYS A 36 30.96 17.99 -6.44
N HIS A 37 30.06 18.19 -7.43
CA HIS A 37 30.01 17.57 -8.78
C HIS A 37 28.86 16.58 -9.06
N SER A 38 28.18 15.99 -8.08
CA SER A 38 27.12 14.97 -8.30
C SER A 38 25.68 15.55 -8.33
N LEU A 39 25.43 16.55 -9.18
CA LEU A 39 24.14 17.23 -9.26
C LEU A 39 23.16 16.56 -10.24
N LEU A 40 21.90 16.45 -9.83
CA LEU A 40 20.78 16.11 -10.71
C LEU A 40 19.95 17.36 -11.04
N GLU A 41 19.56 17.49 -12.31
CA GLU A 41 18.68 18.57 -12.81
C GLU A 41 17.31 18.06 -13.28
N ASN A 42 17.16 16.73 -13.45
CA ASN A 42 15.94 16.11 -13.96
C ASN A 42 15.40 15.06 -12.97
N ALA A 43 14.11 15.18 -12.64
CA ALA A 43 13.41 14.31 -11.72
C ALA A 43 13.39 12.83 -12.15
N THR A 44 13.57 12.51 -13.43
CA THR A 44 13.61 11.12 -13.91
C THR A 44 14.82 10.33 -13.41
N PHE A 45 15.89 11.00 -12.98
CA PHE A 45 17.07 10.37 -12.40
C PHE A 45 17.03 10.34 -10.87
N CYS A 46 15.92 10.74 -10.25
CA CYS A 46 15.82 10.73 -8.80
C CYS A 46 15.83 9.30 -8.25
N PRO A 47 16.60 9.04 -7.17
CA PRO A 47 16.58 7.77 -6.48
C PRO A 47 15.18 7.48 -5.91
N SER A 48 14.54 6.40 -6.35
CA SER A 48 13.14 6.14 -6.01
C SER A 48 12.80 4.66 -5.84
N LEU A 49 11.72 4.40 -5.10
CA LEU A 49 11.08 3.11 -4.95
C LEU A 49 10.25 2.77 -6.18
N VAL A 50 10.42 1.54 -6.66
CA VAL A 50 9.54 0.95 -7.66
C VAL A 50 8.28 0.44 -6.96
N ALA A 51 7.13 0.83 -7.48
CA ALA A 51 5.85 0.48 -6.88
C ALA A 51 5.44 -0.95 -7.25
N GLU A 52 5.21 -1.77 -6.24
CA GLU A 52 4.78 -3.16 -6.39
C GLU A 52 3.60 -3.51 -5.48
N ASN A 53 2.83 -4.52 -5.90
CA ASN A 53 1.75 -5.07 -5.10
C ASN A 53 2.33 -6.01 -4.05
N VAL A 54 2.26 -5.61 -2.78
CA VAL A 54 2.67 -6.44 -1.65
C VAL A 54 1.48 -7.25 -1.16
N ALA A 55 1.66 -8.56 -0.99
CA ALA A 55 0.61 -9.44 -0.49
C ALA A 55 0.20 -9.07 0.96
N PRO A 56 -1.08 -9.22 1.33
CA PRO A 56 -1.54 -9.00 2.70
C PRO A 56 -0.84 -9.92 3.71
N SER A 57 -0.62 -9.42 4.91
CA SER A 57 0.09 -10.11 5.99
C SER A 57 -0.80 -10.35 7.23
N PRO A 58 -0.73 -11.51 7.88
CA PRO A 58 -1.37 -11.70 9.18
C PRO A 58 -0.73 -10.82 10.27
N SER A 59 -1.55 -10.21 11.10
CA SER A 59 -1.10 -9.45 12.27
C SER A 59 -0.23 -10.31 13.20
N GLY A 60 0.94 -9.79 13.58
CA GLY A 60 1.89 -10.43 14.48
C GLY A 60 2.80 -11.48 13.83
N MET A 61 2.66 -11.74 12.53
CA MET A 61 3.55 -12.63 11.81
C MET A 61 4.86 -11.91 11.43
N THR A 62 5.99 -12.58 11.68
CA THR A 62 7.30 -12.11 11.21
C THR A 62 7.49 -12.50 9.76
N GLN A 63 7.83 -11.52 8.91
CA GLN A 63 8.08 -11.75 7.49
C GLN A 63 9.17 -10.84 6.93
N ASN A 64 9.59 -11.16 5.70
CA ASN A 64 10.55 -10.35 4.96
C ASN A 64 9.84 -9.59 3.85
N PHE A 65 10.24 -8.34 3.63
CA PHE A 65 9.74 -7.50 2.55
C PHE A 65 10.88 -7.15 1.61
N THR A 66 10.66 -7.33 0.31
CA THR A 66 11.60 -6.90 -0.72
C THR A 66 11.06 -5.63 -1.36
N LEU A 67 11.92 -4.61 -1.46
CA LEU A 67 11.62 -3.33 -2.11
C LEU A 67 12.60 -3.13 -3.26
N PHE A 68 12.08 -2.84 -4.44
CA PHE A 68 12.90 -2.57 -5.63
C PHE A 68 13.12 -1.08 -5.80
N LEU A 69 14.28 -0.74 -6.35
CA LEU A 69 14.80 0.61 -6.42
C LEU A 69 15.22 0.96 -7.85
N ASP A 70 15.07 2.24 -8.16
CA ASP A 70 15.56 2.85 -9.39
C ASP A 70 16.48 4.03 -9.05
N ASN A 71 17.60 4.16 -9.76
CA ASN A 71 18.61 5.21 -9.56
C ASN A 71 19.18 5.33 -8.12
N VAL A 72 19.17 4.26 -7.31
CA VAL A 72 19.81 4.21 -5.99
C VAL A 72 21.15 3.49 -6.10
N VAL A 73 22.19 4.02 -5.46
CA VAL A 73 23.53 3.44 -5.50
C VAL A 73 23.58 2.16 -4.65
N GLN A 74 24.01 1.06 -5.25
CA GLN A 74 24.14 -0.22 -4.54
C GLN A 74 25.16 -0.08 -3.39
N GLY A 75 24.82 -0.63 -2.23
CA GLY A 75 25.66 -0.54 -1.03
C GLY A 75 25.40 0.68 -0.15
N GLU A 76 24.51 1.60 -0.55
CA GLU A 76 24.04 2.68 0.32
C GLU A 76 23.38 2.09 1.59
N GLU A 77 23.68 2.66 2.76
CA GLU A 77 23.12 2.18 4.02
C GLU A 77 21.67 2.64 4.18
N LEU A 78 20.73 1.71 4.05
CA LEU A 78 19.30 1.97 4.09
C LEU A 78 18.63 1.22 5.25
N GLU A 79 17.56 1.80 5.77
CA GLU A 79 16.67 1.19 6.77
C GLU A 79 15.22 1.29 6.30
N CYS A 80 14.43 0.26 6.61
CA CYS A 80 13.02 0.22 6.28
C CYS A 80 12.22 0.86 7.41
N ASP A 81 11.31 1.76 7.06
CA ASP A 81 10.44 2.48 8.00
C ASP A 81 8.98 2.19 7.63
N PHE A 82 8.25 1.61 8.58
CA PHE A 82 6.84 1.22 8.43
C PHE A 82 5.89 2.20 9.12
N GLY A 83 6.41 3.34 9.59
CA GLY A 83 5.68 4.29 10.43
C GLY A 83 5.65 3.87 11.90
N ASN A 84 5.08 4.73 12.76
CA ASN A 84 4.94 4.48 14.21
C ASN A 84 6.24 4.02 14.89
N GLU A 85 7.37 4.59 14.46
CA GLU A 85 8.72 4.26 14.95
C GLU A 85 9.19 2.82 14.68
N GLN A 86 8.46 2.06 13.86
CA GLN A 86 8.81 0.70 13.48
C GLN A 86 9.85 0.71 12.36
N ARG A 87 11.11 0.51 12.74
CA ARG A 87 12.27 0.53 11.84
C ARG A 87 13.01 -0.79 11.85
N TYR A 88 13.46 -1.21 10.68
CA TYR A 88 14.14 -2.49 10.47
C TYR A 88 15.37 -2.31 9.58
N ASP A 89 16.44 -3.05 9.88
CA ASP A 89 17.60 -3.07 9.01
C ASP A 89 17.25 -3.66 7.64
N SER A 90 17.82 -3.07 6.59
CA SER A 90 17.70 -3.57 5.22
C SER A 90 19.02 -4.19 4.75
N ARG A 91 18.93 -5.14 3.82
CA ARG A 91 20.09 -5.73 3.15
C ARG A 91 19.90 -5.71 1.64
N TRP A 92 20.91 -5.26 0.91
CA TRP A 92 20.92 -5.35 -0.55
C TRP A 92 20.84 -6.80 -1.02
N LEU A 93 20.12 -7.01 -2.11
CA LEU A 93 20.12 -8.27 -2.84
C LEU A 93 21.38 -8.33 -3.73
N GLU A 94 21.95 -9.53 -3.90
CA GLU A 94 23.25 -9.72 -4.58
C GLU A 94 23.17 -9.40 -6.08
N ASP A 95 22.06 -9.77 -6.74
CA ASP A 95 21.90 -9.70 -8.20
C ASP A 95 20.73 -8.81 -8.67
N SER A 96 20.27 -7.87 -7.83
CA SER A 96 19.18 -6.95 -8.21
C SER A 96 19.31 -5.58 -7.55
N SER A 97 18.63 -4.58 -8.12
CA SER A 97 18.47 -3.24 -7.52
C SER A 97 17.42 -3.24 -6.40
N GLY A 98 17.40 -4.30 -5.58
CA GLY A 98 16.43 -4.49 -4.51
C GLY A 98 17.09 -4.57 -3.14
N VAL A 99 16.33 -4.16 -2.13
CA VAL A 99 16.68 -4.33 -0.71
C VAL A 99 15.64 -5.18 -0.01
N LYS A 100 16.10 -5.98 0.94
CA LYS A 100 15.27 -6.86 1.76
C LYS A 100 15.25 -6.38 3.21
N CYS A 101 14.09 -5.98 3.68
CA CYS A 101 13.78 -5.77 5.09
C CYS A 101 13.49 -7.13 5.72
N SER A 102 14.30 -7.56 6.70
CA SER A 102 14.14 -8.90 7.30
C SER A 102 13.62 -8.82 8.73
N GLY A 103 12.84 -9.81 9.15
CA GLY A 103 12.36 -9.90 10.53
C GLY A 103 11.29 -8.86 10.89
N VAL A 104 10.53 -8.37 9.90
CA VAL A 104 9.51 -7.35 10.09
C VAL A 104 8.27 -7.99 10.72
N THR A 105 7.82 -7.44 11.85
CA THR A 105 6.61 -7.89 12.54
C THR A 105 5.67 -6.70 12.73
N LEU A 106 4.55 -6.69 12.01
CA LEU A 106 3.53 -5.65 12.09
C LEU A 106 2.29 -6.18 12.79
N THR A 107 1.65 -5.35 13.60
CA THR A 107 0.50 -5.75 14.41
C THR A 107 -0.63 -4.74 14.25
N THR A 108 -1.86 -5.22 14.18
CA THR A 108 -3.06 -4.39 14.25
C THR A 108 -4.12 -5.02 15.14
N VAL A 109 -4.86 -4.17 15.86
CA VAL A 109 -6.03 -4.55 16.66
C VAL A 109 -7.33 -4.39 15.87
N GLU A 110 -7.26 -3.77 14.69
CA GLU A 110 -8.41 -3.58 13.81
C GLU A 110 -8.60 -4.80 12.89
N LYS A 111 -9.71 -4.82 12.15
CA LYS A 111 -10.00 -5.89 11.18
C LYS A 111 -8.89 -5.99 10.12
N SER A 112 -8.44 -4.85 9.63
CA SER A 112 -7.20 -4.70 8.86
C SER A 112 -6.71 -3.26 8.92
N GLN A 113 -5.42 -3.07 8.67
CA GLN A 113 -4.75 -1.78 8.67
C GLN A 113 -3.69 -1.76 7.56
N VAL A 114 -3.57 -0.63 6.87
CA VAL A 114 -2.57 -0.45 5.81
C VAL A 114 -1.35 0.27 6.38
N PHE A 115 -0.18 -0.33 6.18
CA PHE A 115 1.12 0.24 6.54
C PHE A 115 1.84 0.71 5.28
N GLN A 116 2.47 1.89 5.33
CA GLN A 116 3.27 2.41 4.24
C GLN A 116 4.72 2.02 4.41
N LEU A 117 5.30 1.40 3.39
CA LEU A 117 6.71 1.00 3.37
C LEU A 117 7.51 2.15 2.79
N SER A 118 8.42 2.69 3.59
CA SER A 118 9.36 3.72 3.18
C SER A 118 10.79 3.24 3.41
N LEU A 119 11.72 3.72 2.57
CA LEU A 119 13.15 3.55 2.81
C LEU A 119 13.75 4.86 3.27
N ARG A 120 14.50 4.79 4.36
CA ARG A 120 15.25 5.91 4.92
C ARG A 120 16.74 5.61 4.84
N ARG A 121 17.53 6.66 4.68
CA ARG A 121 18.99 6.58 4.72
C ARG A 121 19.46 6.49 6.17
N LYS A 122 20.28 5.50 6.49
CA LYS A 122 20.76 5.27 7.85
C LYS A 122 21.57 6.47 8.34
N GLY A 123 21.40 6.85 9.61
CA GLY A 123 22.06 8.02 10.20
C GLY A 123 21.40 9.37 9.87
N HIS A 124 20.30 9.39 9.11
CA HIS A 124 19.54 10.59 8.79
C HIS A 124 18.09 10.47 9.25
N LEU A 125 17.53 11.53 9.87
CA LEU A 125 16.19 11.48 10.45
C LEU A 125 15.07 11.65 9.40
N ASP A 126 15.32 12.48 8.38
CA ASP A 126 14.32 12.99 7.44
C ASP A 126 14.66 12.72 5.96
N LYS A 127 15.71 11.96 5.69
CA LYS A 127 16.17 11.65 4.33
C LYS A 127 15.65 10.31 3.86
N TYR A 128 14.52 10.36 3.16
CA TYR A 128 13.86 9.20 2.58
C TYR A 128 14.17 9.06 1.09
N ILE A 129 14.15 7.81 0.61
CA ILE A 129 14.10 7.51 -0.83
C ILE A 129 12.72 7.93 -1.36
N ASP A 130 12.68 8.50 -2.56
CA ASP A 130 11.42 8.94 -3.14
C ASP A 130 10.48 7.76 -3.40
N SER A 131 9.17 7.97 -3.27
CA SER A 131 8.14 6.97 -3.57
C SER A 131 7.08 7.61 -4.47
N PRO A 132 7.27 7.62 -5.80
CA PRO A 132 6.35 8.26 -6.74
C PRO A 132 4.91 7.73 -6.60
N LYS A 133 4.80 6.42 -6.34
CA LYS A 133 3.58 5.79 -5.85
C LYS A 133 3.89 5.15 -4.49
N PRO A 134 2.98 5.22 -3.51
CA PRO A 134 3.19 4.59 -2.22
C PRO A 134 3.30 3.06 -2.34
N VAL A 135 4.32 2.47 -1.73
CA VAL A 135 4.37 1.03 -1.48
C VAL A 135 3.70 0.77 -0.15
N THR A 136 2.71 -0.13 -0.10
CA THR A 136 1.93 -0.40 1.10
C THR A 136 1.71 -1.89 1.30
N VAL A 137 1.51 -2.30 2.55
CA VAL A 137 1.08 -3.64 2.94
C VAL A 137 -0.19 -3.55 3.78
N GLU A 138 -1.18 -4.37 3.46
CA GLU A 138 -2.32 -4.60 4.35
C GLU A 138 -1.92 -5.64 5.41
N VAL A 139 -2.10 -5.29 6.68
CA VAL A 139 -1.98 -6.22 7.80
C VAL A 139 -3.38 -6.51 8.31
N TYR A 140 -3.80 -7.78 8.29
CA TYR A 140 -5.15 -8.19 8.66
C TYR A 140 -5.17 -9.00 9.95
N ASN A 141 -6.28 -8.91 10.68
CA ASN A 141 -6.51 -9.68 11.89
C ASN A 141 -7.72 -10.60 11.69
N CYS A 142 -7.48 -11.92 11.72
CA CYS A 142 -8.53 -12.92 11.55
C CYS A 142 -9.50 -12.97 12.74
N GLY A 143 -9.02 -12.66 13.95
CA GLY A 143 -9.82 -12.72 15.18
C GLY A 143 -10.76 -11.53 15.37
N VAL A 144 -10.66 -10.49 14.55
CA VAL A 144 -11.43 -9.25 14.70
C VAL A 144 -12.57 -9.20 13.69
N GLY A 145 -13.79 -8.98 14.18
CA GLY A 145 -14.97 -8.67 13.37
C GLY A 145 -15.59 -9.84 12.60
N ASN A 146 -15.25 -11.10 12.93
CA ASN A 146 -15.88 -12.29 12.35
C ASN A 146 -16.56 -13.13 13.45
N GLY A 147 -17.86 -12.93 13.65
CA GLY A 147 -18.69 -13.77 14.53
C GLY A 147 -19.30 -14.99 13.82
N ASP A 148 -19.17 -15.06 12.49
CA ASP A 148 -19.79 -16.09 11.65
C ASP A 148 -18.75 -16.76 10.73
N CYS A 149 -18.91 -18.06 10.54
CA CYS A 149 -18.06 -18.89 9.69
C CYS A 149 -18.02 -18.40 8.25
N SER A 150 -19.18 -18.03 7.70
CA SER A 150 -19.27 -17.59 6.30
C SER A 150 -18.45 -16.32 6.04
N GLN A 151 -18.45 -15.39 7.01
CA GLN A 151 -17.67 -14.15 6.95
C GLN A 151 -16.17 -14.39 7.12
N CYS A 152 -15.78 -15.37 7.93
CA CYS A 152 -14.39 -15.77 8.08
C CYS A 152 -13.82 -16.35 6.78
N TRP A 153 -14.54 -17.32 6.19
CA TRP A 153 -14.16 -17.95 4.93
C TRP A 153 -14.21 -16.98 3.75
N GLY A 154 -15.16 -16.04 3.73
CA GLY A 154 -15.28 -15.03 2.68
C GLY A 154 -14.04 -14.14 2.53
N ARG A 155 -13.12 -14.13 3.50
CA ARG A 155 -11.87 -13.36 3.41
C ARG A 155 -10.80 -13.99 2.52
N GLU A 156 -10.94 -15.26 2.12
CA GLU A 156 -10.00 -15.91 1.18
C GLU A 156 -9.96 -15.16 -0.17
N ASN A 157 -11.08 -14.59 -0.61
CA ASN A 157 -11.15 -13.75 -1.81
C ASN A 157 -10.33 -12.45 -1.72
N LEU A 158 -9.99 -12.01 -0.51
CA LEU A 158 -9.11 -10.86 -0.25
C LEU A 158 -7.63 -11.28 -0.12
N GLY A 159 -7.32 -12.56 -0.31
CA GLY A 159 -5.99 -13.13 -0.06
C GLY A 159 -5.67 -13.29 1.43
N HIS A 160 -6.65 -13.13 2.32
CA HIS A 160 -6.46 -13.33 3.76
C HIS A 160 -6.54 -14.83 4.07
N LEU A 161 -5.51 -15.37 4.69
CA LEU A 161 -5.40 -16.78 5.06
C LEU A 161 -6.03 -17.03 6.43
N CYS A 162 -7.30 -16.67 6.58
CA CYS A 162 -8.09 -16.96 7.77
C CYS A 162 -8.82 -18.30 7.64
N GLY A 163 -8.99 -19.00 8.76
CA GLY A 163 -9.73 -20.25 8.86
C GLY A 163 -10.70 -20.24 10.03
N TRP A 164 -11.82 -20.95 9.87
CA TRP A 164 -12.81 -21.13 10.94
C TRP A 164 -12.59 -22.48 11.64
N CYS A 165 -12.18 -22.45 12.90
CA CYS A 165 -12.00 -23.62 13.76
C CYS A 165 -12.39 -23.29 15.21
N ASP A 166 -12.85 -24.28 15.97
CA ASP A 166 -13.29 -24.10 17.36
C ASP A 166 -14.30 -22.94 17.57
N ASN A 167 -15.26 -22.80 16.64
CA ASN A 167 -16.25 -21.71 16.63
C ASN A 167 -15.64 -20.30 16.64
N SER A 168 -14.44 -20.14 16.09
CA SER A 168 -13.69 -18.88 16.05
C SER A 168 -12.96 -18.72 14.72
N CYS A 169 -12.79 -17.48 14.28
CA CYS A 169 -11.96 -17.17 13.12
C CYS A 169 -10.52 -16.88 13.55
N ARG A 170 -9.56 -17.64 13.00
CA ARG A 170 -8.13 -17.57 13.37
C ARG A 170 -7.26 -17.66 12.12
N PRO A 171 -5.96 -17.36 12.20
CA PRO A 171 -5.04 -17.67 11.10
C PRO A 171 -5.12 -19.15 10.74
N ARG A 172 -5.15 -19.47 9.44
CA ARG A 172 -5.34 -20.84 8.94
C ARG A 172 -4.30 -21.82 9.49
N ASN A 173 -3.06 -21.35 9.69
CA ASN A 173 -1.96 -22.15 10.23
C ASN A 173 -2.17 -22.53 11.70
N ASP A 174 -2.99 -21.81 12.45
CA ASP A 174 -3.27 -22.08 13.86
C ASP A 174 -4.40 -23.12 14.04
N CYS A 175 -5.07 -23.49 12.94
CA CYS A 175 -6.13 -24.49 12.98
C CYS A 175 -5.58 -25.89 12.71
N GLN A 176 -5.74 -26.80 13.68
CA GLN A 176 -5.37 -28.22 13.53
C GLN A 176 -6.34 -28.99 12.62
N TYR A 177 -7.62 -28.63 12.68
CA TYR A 177 -8.68 -29.20 11.86
C TYR A 177 -9.51 -28.06 11.28
N MET A 178 -9.60 -28.02 9.95
CA MET A 178 -10.45 -27.06 9.25
C MET A 178 -11.78 -27.74 8.98
N ASN A 179 -12.85 -27.23 9.57
CA ASN A 179 -14.19 -27.71 9.20
C ASN A 179 -14.47 -27.27 7.76
N SER A 180 -14.68 -28.21 6.85
CA SER A 180 -14.87 -27.90 5.41
C SER A 180 -16.23 -27.28 5.11
N GLN A 181 -17.12 -27.19 6.10
CA GLN A 181 -18.47 -26.67 5.94
C GLN A 181 -18.86 -25.83 7.15
N CYS A 182 -19.44 -24.66 6.90
CA CYS A 182 -20.02 -23.86 7.96
C CYS A 182 -21.26 -24.54 8.54
N PRO A 183 -21.57 -24.33 9.83
CA PRO A 183 -22.84 -24.76 10.41
C PRO A 183 -24.04 -24.25 9.59
N ASP A 184 -25.18 -24.93 9.69
CA ASP A 184 -26.40 -24.50 9.02
C ASP A 184 -26.74 -23.04 9.42
N PRO A 185 -27.10 -22.18 8.44
CA PRO A 185 -27.35 -20.77 8.71
C PRO A 185 -28.63 -20.57 9.53
N GLU A 186 -28.60 -19.60 10.44
CA GLU A 186 -29.77 -19.19 11.22
C GLU A 186 -30.42 -17.93 10.62
N ILE A 187 -31.70 -18.02 10.24
CA ILE A 187 -32.45 -16.89 9.67
C ILE A 187 -33.19 -16.17 10.81
N THR A 188 -32.67 -15.00 11.23
CA THR A 188 -33.26 -14.22 12.32
C THR A 188 -34.35 -13.24 11.88
N LYS A 189 -34.33 -12.78 10.62
CA LYS A 189 -35.33 -11.87 10.06
C LYS A 189 -35.39 -11.96 8.54
N VAL A 190 -36.60 -11.97 7.99
CA VAL A 190 -36.85 -11.86 6.55
C VAL A 190 -37.65 -10.58 6.29
N GLY A 191 -37.14 -9.71 5.40
CA GLY A 191 -37.83 -8.50 4.96
C GLY A 191 -38.35 -8.66 3.53
N ILE A 192 -39.61 -8.28 3.28
CA ILE A 192 -40.20 -8.29 1.95
C ILE A 192 -39.89 -6.95 1.28
N HIS A 193 -39.11 -6.97 0.20
CA HIS A 193 -38.92 -5.79 -0.65
C HIS A 193 -39.94 -5.82 -1.79
N ILE A 194 -40.91 -4.91 -1.79
CA ILE A 194 -41.88 -4.77 -2.88
C ILE A 194 -41.30 -3.81 -3.92
N HIS A 195 -40.96 -4.31 -5.10
CA HIS A 195 -40.61 -3.46 -6.23
C HIS A 195 -41.89 -2.94 -6.89
N THR A 196 -42.16 -1.64 -6.75
CA THR A 196 -43.23 -0.96 -7.50
C THR A 196 -42.70 -0.55 -8.87
N HIS A 197 -43.20 -1.17 -9.93
CA HIS A 197 -42.91 -0.75 -11.31
C HIS A 197 -43.92 0.32 -11.74
N THR A 198 -43.42 1.52 -12.07
CA THR A 198 -44.23 2.59 -12.66
C THR A 198 -44.15 2.48 -14.18
N HIS A 199 -45.26 2.16 -14.84
CA HIS A 199 -45.35 2.16 -16.31
C HIS A 199 -45.72 3.57 -16.81
N THR A 200 -44.85 4.17 -17.62
CA THR A 200 -45.13 5.42 -18.33
C THR A 200 -45.60 5.09 -19.74
N HIS A 201 -46.84 5.42 -20.07
CA HIS A 201 -47.38 5.30 -21.44
C HIS A 201 -47.13 6.61 -22.21
N THR A 202 -46.41 6.52 -23.32
CA THR A 202 -46.23 7.64 -24.26
C THR A 202 -47.22 7.48 -25.41
N HIS A 203 -48.13 8.45 -25.55
CA HIS A 203 -49.05 8.51 -26.68
C HIS A 203 -48.44 9.36 -27.80
N THR A 204 -48.26 8.76 -28.98
CA THR A 204 -47.82 9.47 -30.20
C THR A 204 -49.04 9.81 -31.05
N HIS A 205 -49.30 11.10 -31.26
CA HIS A 205 -50.34 11.57 -32.18
C HIS A 205 -49.74 11.82 -33.56
N THR A 206 -50.28 11.15 -34.59
CA THR A 206 -49.92 11.37 -35.99
C THR A 206 -50.96 12.30 -36.63
N HIS A 207 -50.52 13.49 -37.06
CA HIS A 207 -51.36 14.42 -37.82
C HIS A 207 -51.18 14.19 -39.32
N THR A 208 -52.28 13.86 -40.00
CA THR A 208 -52.32 13.76 -41.47
C THR A 208 -52.79 15.10 -42.04
N HIS A 209 -51.93 15.78 -42.80
CA HIS A 209 -52.28 17.00 -43.53
C HIS A 209 -52.78 16.64 -44.93
N THR A 210 -54.03 17.00 -45.24
CA THR A 210 -54.61 16.93 -46.58
C THR A 210 -54.43 18.28 -47.27
N HIS A 211 -53.70 18.31 -48.39
CA HIS A 211 -53.62 19.49 -49.26
C HIS A 211 -54.80 19.50 -50.24
N HIS A 212 -55.50 20.64 -50.32
CA HIS A 212 -56.38 21.04 -51.42
C HIS A 212 -55.91 22.39 -51.93
#